data_AF-A0A8B8FY05-F1
#
_entry.id   AF-A0A8B8FY05-F1
#
_cell.length_a   1.000
_cell.length_b   1.000
_cell.length_c   1.000
_cell.angle_alpha   90.00
_cell.angle_beta   90.00
_cell.angle_gamma   90.00
#
_symmetry.space_group_name_H-M   'P 1'
#
loop_
_entity.id
_entity.type
_entity.pdbx_description
1 polymer ?
#
loop_
_entity_poly.entity_id
_entity_poly.type
_entity_poly.pdbx_seq_one_letter_code
_entity_poly.pdbx_strand_id
1 'polypeptide(L)'
;MCKNMDEIIDDELETHFRSNYIGLLANCTLTDADKKLVLRNVWVSNVSYEFPLLVKYKEKGLKYQYKWSTEFNWLAYSEIKQGVFYKYCLLFAKYSGVGSQPLGQLVSTAFTNWKKAKEVLNYFYTFRNNFQLKYYLASKLVADHFLSILGRKVSITEKLEIN
;
A
#
# COMPACT_ATOMS: atom_id res chain seq x y z
N MET A 1 -3.12 18.17 -2.33
CA MET A 1 -4.28 17.51 -1.69
C MET A 1 -5.25 17.17 -2.81
N CYS A 2 -5.26 15.93 -3.29
CA CYS A 2 -6.16 15.54 -4.38
C CYS A 2 -7.54 15.24 -3.81
N LYS A 3 -8.47 16.18 -3.95
CA LYS A 3 -9.91 15.89 -4.03
C LYS A 3 -10.34 16.26 -5.44
N ASN A 4 -11.00 15.33 -6.12
CA ASN A 4 -12.36 15.56 -6.60
C ASN A 4 -13.09 14.23 -6.49
N MET A 5 -14.06 14.27 -5.58
CA MET A 5 -14.88 13.16 -5.11
C MET A 5 -16.32 13.48 -5.50
N ASP A 6 -16.50 13.87 -6.76
CA ASP A 6 -17.82 14.17 -7.30
C ASP A 6 -18.23 12.99 -8.15
N GLU A 7 -18.78 12.01 -7.43
CA GLU A 7 -19.69 10.95 -7.85
C GLU A 7 -19.31 9.68 -7.10
N ILE A 8 -20.29 9.17 -6.34
CA ILE A 8 -20.36 7.87 -5.66
C ILE A 8 -20.09 7.97 -4.13
N ILE A 9 -21.21 8.18 -3.39
CA ILE A 9 -21.75 7.43 -2.22
C ILE A 9 -21.98 8.22 -0.91
N ASP A 10 -23.28 8.40 -0.64
CA ASP A 10 -24.06 8.23 0.60
C ASP A 10 -23.55 8.82 1.93
N ASP A 11 -24.45 9.59 2.55
CA ASP A 11 -24.27 10.61 3.59
C ASP A 11 -23.94 10.04 4.99
N GLU A 12 -23.38 8.83 5.07
CA GLU A 12 -23.01 8.16 6.34
C GLU A 12 -21.56 7.64 6.40
N LEU A 13 -20.74 7.83 5.35
CA LEU A 13 -19.33 7.42 5.32
C LEU A 13 -18.35 8.61 5.33
N GLU A 14 -18.67 9.70 6.04
CA GLU A 14 -17.71 10.78 6.28
C GLU A 14 -16.73 10.41 7.40
N THR A 15 -16.05 9.27 7.26
CA THR A 15 -14.87 9.00 8.09
C THR A 15 -13.73 9.82 7.51
N HIS A 16 -13.25 10.76 8.32
CA HIS A 16 -12.06 11.57 8.14
C HIS A 16 -10.84 10.69 7.76
N PHE A 17 -10.75 10.27 6.50
CA PHE A 17 -9.68 9.40 6.03
C PHE A 17 -8.37 10.14 6.23
N ARG A 18 -7.56 9.60 7.14
CA ARG A 18 -6.26 10.15 7.48
C ARG A 18 -5.41 10.21 6.21
N SER A 19 -4.58 11.25 6.07
CA SER A 19 -3.69 11.45 4.92
C SER A 19 -2.73 10.29 4.64
N ASN A 20 -2.59 9.36 5.58
CA ASN A 20 -1.79 8.15 5.49
C ASN A 20 -2.57 6.90 4.99
N TYR A 21 -3.83 7.07 4.55
CA TYR A 21 -4.66 5.96 4.09
C TYR A 21 -4.34 5.58 2.64
N ILE A 22 -3.87 4.35 2.44
CA ILE A 22 -3.31 3.89 1.15
C ILE A 22 -4.32 3.98 -0.01
N GLY A 23 -5.62 3.80 0.28
CA GLY A 23 -6.68 3.82 -0.72
C GLY A 23 -6.87 5.16 -1.41
N LEU A 24 -6.57 6.26 -0.72
CA LEU A 24 -6.65 7.62 -1.25
C LEU A 24 -5.39 8.04 -2.01
N LEU A 25 -4.27 7.37 -1.75
CA LEU A 25 -2.98 7.67 -2.36
C LEU A 25 -2.76 6.87 -3.65
N ALA A 26 -3.56 5.82 -3.86
CA ALA A 26 -3.54 5.04 -5.08
C ALA A 26 -3.93 5.91 -6.27
N ASN A 27 -3.11 5.89 -7.32
CA ASN A 27 -3.23 6.69 -8.55
C ASN A 27 -3.02 8.21 -8.36
N CYS A 28 -2.43 8.63 -7.24
CA CYS A 28 -2.01 10.02 -7.05
C CYS A 28 -0.52 10.22 -7.37
N THR A 29 -0.15 11.43 -7.77
CA THR A 29 1.25 11.85 -7.75
C THR A 29 1.65 12.17 -6.32
N LEU A 30 2.51 11.33 -5.74
CA LEU A 30 2.90 11.42 -4.34
C LEU A 30 4.15 12.28 -4.15
N THR A 31 4.07 13.25 -3.23
CA THR A 31 5.22 14.03 -2.78
C THR A 31 6.13 13.19 -1.88
N ASP A 32 7.34 13.66 -1.63
CA ASP A 32 8.24 13.00 -0.68
C ASP A 32 7.68 13.03 0.76
N ALA A 33 6.89 14.04 1.11
CA ALA A 33 6.18 14.09 2.39
C ALA A 33 5.13 12.98 2.49
N ASP A 34 4.35 12.75 1.43
CA ASP A 34 3.34 11.68 1.37
C ASP A 34 4.00 10.30 1.48
N LYS A 35 5.10 10.09 0.73
CA LYS A 35 5.87 8.83 0.78
C LYS A 35 6.42 8.58 2.18
N LYS A 36 7.00 9.60 2.83
CA LYS A 36 7.49 9.50 4.21
C LYS A 36 6.36 9.16 5.18
N LEU A 37 5.20 9.79 5.03
CA LEU A 37 4.03 9.56 5.87
C LEU A 37 3.54 8.10 5.76
N VAL A 38 3.40 7.57 4.55
CA VAL A 38 2.98 6.17 4.33
C VAL A 38 4.04 5.21 4.85
N LEU A 39 5.32 5.43 4.58
CA LEU A 39 6.37 4.51 5.01
C LEU A 39 6.45 4.37 6.54
N ARG A 40 6.22 5.45 7.27
CA ARG A 40 6.32 5.46 8.74
C ARG A 40 5.00 5.11 9.41
N ASN A 41 3.91 5.66 8.90
CA ASN A 41 2.63 5.70 9.60
C ASN A 41 1.48 5.32 8.66
N VAL A 42 1.63 4.37 7.72
CA VAL A 42 0.48 3.89 6.94
C VAL A 42 -0.63 3.41 7.88
N TRP A 43 -1.87 3.76 7.57
CA TRP A 43 -3.00 3.23 8.33
C TRP A 43 -3.04 1.69 8.21
N VAL A 44 -3.22 1.04 9.35
CA VAL A 44 -3.48 -0.39 9.46
C VAL A 44 -4.73 -0.58 10.31
N SER A 45 -5.53 -1.57 9.95
CA SER A 45 -6.72 -1.94 10.72
C SER A 45 -6.33 -2.45 12.11
N ASN A 46 -7.22 -2.31 13.10
CA ASN A 46 -7.09 -3.00 14.39
C ASN A 46 -7.24 -4.53 14.21
N VAL A 47 -6.69 -5.35 15.12
CA VAL A 47 -6.90 -6.80 15.15
C VAL A 47 -8.38 -7.19 15.26
N SER A 48 -9.19 -6.38 15.94
CA SER A 48 -10.64 -6.57 16.09
C SER A 48 -11.45 -5.96 14.95
N TYR A 49 -10.81 -5.45 13.90
CA TYR A 49 -11.52 -4.86 12.78
C TYR A 49 -12.19 -5.95 11.92
N GLU A 50 -13.49 -5.78 11.69
CA GLU A 50 -14.29 -6.69 10.88
C GLU A 50 -14.20 -6.31 9.40
N PHE A 51 -13.36 -7.03 8.65
CA PHE A 51 -13.24 -6.80 7.21
C PHE A 51 -14.54 -7.10 6.46
N PRO A 52 -14.94 -6.27 5.50
CA PRO A 52 -16.18 -6.46 4.75
C PRO A 52 -16.16 -7.74 3.93
N LEU A 53 -17.29 -8.45 3.93
CA LEU A 53 -17.53 -9.59 3.06
C LEU A 53 -18.04 -9.09 1.70
N LEU A 54 -17.15 -9.10 0.70
CA LEU A 54 -17.50 -8.64 -0.64
C LEU A 54 -18.59 -9.53 -1.26
N VAL A 55 -19.51 -8.92 -2.03
CA VAL A 55 -20.64 -9.62 -2.67
C VAL A 55 -20.18 -10.88 -3.42
N LYS A 56 -19.10 -10.77 -4.20
CA LYS A 56 -18.50 -11.89 -4.97
C LYS A 56 -17.97 -13.06 -4.13
N TYR A 57 -17.89 -12.90 -2.82
CA TYR A 57 -17.42 -13.91 -1.88
C TYR A 57 -18.44 -14.30 -0.82
N LYS A 58 -19.65 -13.71 -0.85
CA LYS A 58 -20.69 -13.92 0.16
C LYS A 58 -21.00 -15.41 0.36
N GLU A 59 -21.18 -16.14 -0.74
CA GLU A 59 -21.47 -17.59 -0.73
C GLU A 59 -20.37 -18.45 -0.11
N LYS A 60 -19.11 -17.99 -0.16
CA LYS A 60 -17.95 -18.73 0.35
C LYS A 60 -17.44 -18.21 1.69
N GLY A 61 -18.05 -17.15 2.23
CA GLY A 61 -17.60 -16.49 3.44
C GLY A 61 -16.15 -15.96 3.37
N LEU A 62 -15.62 -15.69 2.17
CA LEU A 62 -14.21 -15.27 2.03
C LEU A 62 -14.07 -13.76 2.21
N LYS A 63 -13.31 -13.37 3.22
CA LYS A 63 -12.92 -11.97 3.48
C LYS A 63 -11.41 -11.84 3.68
N TYR A 64 -10.93 -10.60 3.61
CA TYR A 64 -9.55 -10.30 3.99
C TYR A 64 -9.28 -10.71 5.44
N GLN A 65 -8.07 -11.18 5.72
CA GLN A 65 -7.67 -11.67 7.03
C GLN A 65 -6.61 -10.76 7.65
N TYR A 66 -6.83 -10.28 8.87
CA TYR A 66 -5.86 -9.45 9.60
C TYR A 66 -4.47 -10.09 9.65
N LYS A 67 -4.42 -11.43 9.81
CA LYS A 67 -3.19 -12.21 9.83
C LYS A 67 -2.29 -11.97 8.61
N TRP A 68 -2.86 -11.65 7.45
CA TRP A 68 -2.05 -11.31 6.26
C TRP A 68 -1.34 -9.96 6.42
N SER A 69 -1.94 -8.98 7.10
CA SER A 69 -1.25 -7.71 7.40
C SER A 69 -0.10 -7.91 8.39
N THR A 70 -0.24 -8.84 9.33
CA THR A 70 0.84 -9.15 10.30
C THR A 70 1.97 -9.96 9.67
N GLU A 71 1.65 -10.94 8.82
CA GLU A 71 2.65 -11.78 8.14
C GLU A 71 3.38 -11.01 7.03
N PHE A 72 2.66 -10.16 6.32
CA PHE A 72 3.17 -9.39 5.19
C PHE A 72 3.04 -7.89 5.48
N ASN A 73 3.91 -7.38 6.35
CA ASN A 73 3.87 -5.98 6.81
C ASN A 73 4.06 -4.91 5.70
N TRP A 74 4.34 -5.34 4.47
CA TRP A 74 4.38 -4.52 3.27
C TRP A 74 3.04 -4.41 2.53
N LEU A 75 2.03 -5.16 2.94
CA LEU A 75 0.66 -4.98 2.51
C LEU A 75 0.02 -3.80 3.24
N ALA A 76 -0.83 -3.09 2.52
CA ALA A 76 -1.73 -2.11 3.10
C ALA A 76 -3.15 -2.36 2.55
N TYR A 77 -4.10 -2.57 3.46
CA TYR A 77 -5.50 -2.75 3.12
C TYR A 77 -6.19 -1.41 2.87
N SER A 78 -7.09 -1.39 1.90
CA SER A 78 -7.99 -0.29 1.61
C SER A 78 -9.40 -0.82 1.48
N GLU A 79 -10.26 -0.40 2.38
CA GLU A 79 -11.69 -0.66 2.36
C GLU A 79 -12.36 -0.01 1.14
N ILE A 80 -12.02 1.25 0.84
CA ILE A 80 -12.56 2.00 -0.32
C ILE A 80 -12.26 1.25 -1.63
N LYS A 81 -11.05 0.69 -1.74
CA LYS A 81 -10.64 -0.10 -2.91
C LYS A 81 -10.94 -1.59 -2.74
N GLN A 82 -11.57 -1.98 -1.64
CA GLN A 82 -11.97 -3.35 -1.28
C GLN A 82 -10.85 -4.38 -1.45
N GLY A 83 -9.61 -3.98 -1.17
CA GLY A 83 -8.44 -4.73 -1.60
C GLY A 83 -7.15 -4.33 -0.90
N VAL A 84 -6.06 -5.01 -1.25
CA VAL A 84 -4.72 -4.71 -0.74
C VAL A 84 -3.77 -4.21 -1.82
N PHE A 85 -2.83 -3.38 -1.38
CA PHE A 85 -1.72 -2.87 -2.18
C PHE A 85 -0.38 -3.27 -1.58
N TYR A 86 0.64 -3.39 -2.43
CA TYR A 86 2.03 -3.38 -1.99
C TYR A 86 2.49 -1.95 -1.78
N LYS A 87 2.66 -1.54 -0.52
CA LYS A 87 2.93 -0.14 -0.19
C LYS A 87 4.18 0.40 -0.88
N TYR A 88 5.29 -0.34 -0.89
CA TYR A 88 6.52 0.12 -1.56
C TYR A 88 6.34 0.30 -3.06
N CYS A 89 5.68 -0.66 -3.71
CA CYS A 89 5.43 -0.58 -5.14
C CYS A 89 4.53 0.61 -5.47
N LEU A 90 3.48 0.85 -4.67
CA LEU A 90 2.60 2.01 -4.86
C LEU A 90 3.37 3.34 -4.80
N LEU A 91 4.35 3.43 -3.89
CA LEU A 91 5.10 4.67 -3.64
C LEU A 91 6.22 4.92 -4.66
N PHE A 92 6.86 3.87 -5.17
CA PHE A 92 8.13 3.98 -5.89
C PHE A 92 8.18 3.28 -7.25
N ALA A 93 7.24 2.38 -7.56
CA ALA A 93 7.21 1.78 -8.87
C ALA A 93 6.77 2.84 -9.90
N LYS A 94 7.57 3.01 -10.94
CA LYS A 94 7.27 3.96 -12.03
C LYS A 94 6.72 3.25 -13.27
N TYR A 95 7.24 2.06 -13.58
CA TYR A 95 6.88 1.29 -14.76
C TYR A 95 7.05 -0.22 -14.50
N SER A 96 6.34 -1.04 -15.29
CA SER A 96 6.48 -2.49 -15.33
C SER A 96 7.11 -2.92 -16.67
N GLY A 97 7.99 -3.91 -16.64
CA GLY A 97 8.48 -4.64 -17.82
C GLY A 97 9.36 -3.92 -18.82
N VAL A 98 9.59 -4.63 -19.93
CA VAL A 98 10.22 -4.11 -21.14
C VAL A 98 9.19 -3.22 -21.84
N GLY A 99 9.58 -2.01 -22.23
CA GLY A 99 8.70 -1.05 -22.92
C GLY A 99 7.79 -0.22 -22.00
N SER A 100 8.10 -0.12 -20.71
CA SER A 100 7.39 0.77 -19.77
C SER A 100 5.88 0.50 -19.66
N GLN A 101 5.49 -0.78 -19.65
CA GLN A 101 4.09 -1.18 -19.51
C GLN A 101 3.49 -0.63 -18.21
N PRO A 102 2.18 -0.30 -18.21
CA PRO A 102 1.49 0.17 -17.03
C PRO A 102 1.59 -0.84 -15.88
N LEU A 103 1.75 -0.32 -14.66
CA LEU A 103 1.87 -1.11 -13.45
C LEU A 103 0.58 -1.95 -13.25
N GLY A 104 0.73 -3.23 -12.93
CA GLY A 104 -0.38 -4.18 -12.82
C GLY A 104 -1.10 -4.17 -11.46
N GLN A 105 -1.78 -5.29 -11.16
CA GLN A 105 -2.40 -5.53 -9.85
C GLN A 105 -1.39 -5.43 -8.71
N LEU A 106 -1.88 -5.07 -7.51
CA LEU A 106 -1.13 -4.77 -6.29
C LEU A 106 -0.39 -3.42 -6.28
N VAL A 107 -0.31 -2.75 -7.44
CA VAL A 107 0.33 -1.44 -7.61
C VAL A 107 -0.69 -0.42 -8.10
N SER A 108 -1.22 -0.56 -9.30
CA SER A 108 -2.24 0.39 -9.83
C SER A 108 -3.66 0.02 -9.43
N THR A 109 -3.90 -1.27 -9.20
CA THR A 109 -5.22 -1.81 -8.83
C THR A 109 -5.09 -2.69 -7.60
N ALA A 110 -6.06 -2.57 -6.69
CA ALA A 110 -6.05 -3.33 -5.46
C ALA A 110 -6.23 -4.82 -5.77
N PHE A 111 -5.46 -5.68 -5.08
CA PHE A 111 -5.70 -7.11 -5.13
C PHE A 111 -6.91 -7.45 -4.27
N THR A 112 -7.86 -8.14 -4.88
CA THR A 112 -9.14 -8.50 -4.26
C THR A 112 -9.44 -10.00 -4.37
N ASN A 113 -8.50 -10.82 -4.87
CA ASN A 113 -8.75 -12.24 -5.11
C ASN A 113 -8.46 -13.11 -3.88
N TRP A 114 -9.40 -13.16 -2.93
CA TRP A 114 -9.22 -13.87 -1.66
C TRP A 114 -9.02 -15.38 -1.80
N LYS A 115 -9.55 -16.00 -2.86
CA LYS A 115 -9.36 -17.43 -3.14
C LYS A 115 -7.88 -17.80 -3.36
N LYS A 116 -7.12 -16.88 -3.96
CA LYS A 116 -5.70 -17.07 -4.28
C LYS A 116 -4.77 -16.25 -3.38
N ALA A 117 -5.29 -15.59 -2.34
CA ALA A 117 -4.50 -14.66 -1.54
C ALA A 117 -3.28 -15.33 -0.91
N LYS A 118 -3.45 -16.44 -0.18
CA LYS A 118 -2.32 -17.16 0.41
C LYS A 118 -1.33 -17.67 -0.62
N GLU A 119 -1.82 -18.22 -1.74
CA GLU A 119 -0.97 -18.70 -2.83
C GLU A 119 -0.13 -17.55 -3.39
N VAL A 120 -0.76 -16.43 -3.78
CA VAL A 120 -0.07 -15.27 -4.36
C VAL A 120 0.91 -14.65 -3.38
N LEU A 121 0.50 -14.45 -2.12
CA LEU A 121 1.35 -13.82 -1.09
C LEU A 121 2.51 -14.73 -0.66
N ASN A 122 2.28 -16.04 -0.51
CA ASN A 122 3.36 -16.99 -0.21
C ASN A 122 4.25 -17.23 -1.40
N TYR A 123 3.70 -17.34 -2.61
CA TYR A 123 4.49 -17.52 -3.82
C TYR A 123 5.43 -16.34 -4.03
N PHE A 124 4.94 -15.13 -3.79
CA PHE A 124 5.74 -13.92 -3.77
C PHE A 124 6.91 -13.99 -2.77
N TYR A 125 6.67 -14.57 -1.58
CA TYR A 125 7.69 -14.73 -0.55
C TYR A 125 8.72 -15.84 -0.86
N THR A 126 8.26 -16.97 -1.41
CA THR A 126 9.04 -18.20 -1.57
C THR A 126 9.79 -18.27 -2.90
N PHE A 127 9.21 -17.78 -4.01
CA PHE A 127 9.81 -17.94 -5.34
C PHE A 127 10.57 -16.68 -5.77
N ARG A 128 11.89 -16.71 -5.52
CA ARG A 128 12.86 -15.63 -5.80
C ARG A 128 12.95 -15.12 -7.26
N ASN A 129 12.31 -15.78 -8.22
CA ASN A 129 12.45 -15.51 -9.65
C ASN A 129 11.20 -14.98 -10.36
N ASN A 130 10.11 -14.66 -9.63
CA ASN A 130 8.98 -14.01 -10.27
C ASN A 130 9.27 -12.52 -10.52
N PHE A 131 8.83 -12.06 -11.69
CA PHE A 131 8.87 -10.66 -12.11
C PHE A 131 8.29 -9.70 -11.06
N GLN A 132 7.15 -10.02 -10.44
CA GLN A 132 6.52 -9.20 -9.39
C GLN A 132 7.44 -8.99 -8.17
N LEU A 133 8.19 -10.01 -7.77
CA LEU A 133 9.13 -9.91 -6.65
C LEU A 133 10.28 -8.95 -6.98
N LYS A 134 10.77 -8.94 -8.23
CA LYS A 134 11.82 -8.01 -8.67
C LYS A 134 11.36 -6.56 -8.52
N TYR A 135 10.12 -6.22 -8.90
CA TYR A 135 9.59 -4.85 -8.73
C TYR A 135 9.49 -4.42 -7.28
N TYR A 136 8.99 -5.30 -6.44
CA TYR A 136 8.91 -5.03 -5.02
C TYR A 136 10.28 -4.88 -4.38
N LEU A 137 11.24 -5.76 -4.68
CA LEU A 137 12.59 -5.67 -4.12
C LEU A 137 13.26 -4.36 -4.55
N ALA A 138 13.12 -3.98 -5.83
CA ALA A 138 13.61 -2.69 -6.32
C ALA A 138 12.91 -1.52 -5.61
N SER A 139 11.59 -1.54 -5.51
CA SER A 139 10.81 -0.48 -4.85
C SER A 139 11.13 -0.37 -3.36
N LYS A 140 11.34 -1.51 -2.69
CA LYS A 140 11.75 -1.59 -1.29
C LYS A 140 13.16 -1.03 -1.10
N LEU A 141 14.11 -1.39 -1.97
CA LEU A 141 15.47 -0.85 -1.92
C LEU A 141 15.46 0.68 -2.05
N VAL A 142 14.66 1.21 -2.98
CA VAL A 142 14.47 2.66 -3.13
C VAL A 142 13.83 3.28 -1.88
N ALA A 143 12.83 2.62 -1.29
CA ALA A 143 12.20 3.07 -0.05
C ALA A 143 13.17 3.11 1.13
N ASP A 144 14.00 2.08 1.30
CA ASP A 144 15.01 1.99 2.34
C ASP A 144 16.07 3.08 2.16
N HIS A 145 16.53 3.30 0.92
CA HIS A 145 17.45 4.38 0.59
C HIS A 145 16.83 5.76 0.89
N PHE A 146 15.58 5.97 0.50
CA PHE A 146 14.82 7.19 0.77
C PHE A 146 14.72 7.49 2.27
N LEU A 147 14.37 6.49 3.09
CA LEU A 147 14.34 6.63 4.55
C LEU A 147 15.73 6.92 5.13
N SER A 148 16.78 6.31 4.60
CA SER A 148 18.16 6.54 5.06
C SER A 148 18.61 8.00 4.83
N ILE A 149 18.28 8.58 3.68
CA ILE A 149 18.58 9.98 3.37
C ILE A 149 17.82 10.91 4.32
N LEU A 150 16.53 10.63 4.55
CA LEU A 150 15.71 11.41 5.47
C LEU A 150 16.24 11.36 6.90
N GLY A 151 16.70 10.21 7.38
CA GLY A 151 17.31 10.07 8.70
C GLY A 151 18.58 10.92 8.85
N ARG A 152 19.44 10.92 7.83
CA ARG A 152 20.65 11.77 7.82
C ARG A 152 20.34 13.25 7.84
N LYS A 153 19.34 13.70 7.06
CA LYS A 153 18.91 15.11 7.04
C LYS A 153 18.46 15.60 8.42
N VAL A 154 17.67 14.80 9.13
CA VAL A 154 17.20 15.13 10.50
C VAL A 154 18.38 15.27 11.47
N SER A 155 19.36 14.35 11.40
CA SER A 155 20.55 14.42 12.27
C SER A 155 21.41 15.67 12.03
N ILE A 156 21.42 16.22 10.81
CA ILE A 156 22.15 17.46 10.52
C ILE A 156 21.41 18.67 11.08
N THR A 157 20.09 18.74 10.92
CA THR A 157 19.29 19.87 11.45
C THR A 157 19.34 19.95 12.97
N GLU A 158 19.27 18.80 13.67
CA GLU A 158 19.42 18.74 15.13
C GLU A 158 20.79 19.27 15.60
N LYS A 159 21.85 19.06 14.81
CA LYS A 159 23.20 19.56 15.15
C LYS A 159 23.37 21.06 14.90
N LEU A 160 22.52 21.67 14.08
CA LEU A 160 22.55 23.11 13.80
C LEU A 160 21.75 23.92 14.81
N GLU A 161 20.74 23.32 15.46
CA GLU A 161 19.91 23.98 16.48
C GLU A 161 20.57 24.01 17.87
N ILE A 162 21.72 23.35 18.04
CA ILE A 162 22.47 23.25 19.31
C ILE A 162 23.67 24.24 19.36
N ASN A 163 23.92 25.01 18.29
CA ASN A 163 24.95 26.05 18.23
C ASN A 163 24.32 27.45 18.12
#